data_AF-A0A7X0RPK1-F1
#
_entry.id   AF-A0A7X0RPK1-F1
#
_cell.length_a   1.000
_cell.length_b   1.000
_cell.length_c   1.000
_cell.angle_alpha   90.00
_cell.angle_beta   90.00
_cell.angle_gamma   90.00
#
_symmetry.space_group_name_H-M   'P 1'
#
loop_
_entity.id
_entity.type
_entity.pdbx_description
1 polymer ?
#
loop_
_entity_poly.entity_id
_entity_poly.type
_entity_poly.pdbx_seq_one_letter_code
_entity_poly.pdbx_strand_id
1 'polypeptide(L)'
;MISAEGLGLSSSNRYFKIRLKNNTNATQAQVFFKTDADSVFTEAKSKTFAIAPNMTSYADYVVDLGTVSGWSGTIKQLRLDPFANTGSMNIDRISLTNTSGGVTVANAGFEAPVTANYTYGPISSGWTFANYTGVQRNGSDFGTQSAPDGVQTAFIQHDAAFEQSVSLSAGMHTVGFKAAMRTNFGGRQTFDVYFDNRKIGTFSPSTETFAVFETRAFYATAGTHVIKFKGATTGDNTAFVDSVAVQ
;
A
#
# COMPACT_ATOMS: atom_id res chain seq x y z
N MET A 1 -21.00 -21.20 -5.05
CA MET A 1 -21.20 -20.04 -5.98
C MET A 1 -20.10 -20.07 -7.02
N ILE A 2 -20.39 -19.70 -8.26
CA ILE A 2 -19.42 -19.74 -9.37
C ILE A 2 -19.43 -18.40 -10.11
N SER A 3 -18.27 -17.90 -10.53
CA SER A 3 -18.17 -16.69 -11.35
C SER A 3 -18.60 -16.97 -12.80
N ALA A 4 -18.73 -15.91 -13.60
CA ALA A 4 -18.72 -16.06 -15.05
C ALA A 4 -17.45 -16.78 -15.51
N GLU A 5 -17.56 -17.55 -16.58
CA GLU A 5 -16.42 -18.20 -17.22
C GLU A 5 -15.67 -17.20 -18.12
N GLY A 6 -14.37 -17.41 -18.31
CA GLY A 6 -13.53 -16.57 -19.16
C GLY A 6 -13.18 -15.23 -18.51
N LEU A 7 -12.85 -15.23 -17.21
CA LEU A 7 -12.50 -14.00 -16.48
C LEU A 7 -11.32 -13.24 -17.11
N GLY A 8 -10.39 -13.94 -17.77
CA GLY A 8 -9.26 -13.31 -18.47
C GLY A 8 -8.25 -12.62 -17.55
N LEU A 9 -8.29 -12.92 -16.25
CA LEU A 9 -7.46 -12.23 -15.25
C LEU A 9 -6.07 -12.84 -15.19
N SER A 10 -5.03 -12.01 -15.14
CA SER A 10 -3.67 -12.49 -14.90
C SER A 10 -3.52 -13.07 -13.49
N SER A 11 -2.82 -14.20 -13.37
CA SER A 11 -2.39 -14.80 -12.09
C SER A 11 -1.50 -13.90 -11.23
N SER A 12 -1.00 -12.77 -11.75
CA SER A 12 -0.40 -11.72 -10.92
C SER A 12 -1.41 -11.15 -9.89
N ASN A 13 -2.71 -11.23 -10.16
CA ASN A 13 -3.77 -10.87 -9.21
C ASN A 13 -4.05 -12.00 -8.21
N ARG A 14 -3.07 -12.33 -7.37
CA ARG A 14 -3.10 -13.51 -6.49
C ARG A 14 -3.94 -13.40 -5.22
N TYR A 15 -4.39 -12.21 -4.85
CA TYR A 15 -5.15 -12.00 -3.62
C TYR A 15 -6.65 -11.97 -3.90
N PHE A 16 -7.33 -13.05 -3.52
CA PHE A 16 -8.79 -13.12 -3.48
C PHE A 16 -9.27 -12.43 -2.20
N LYS A 17 -9.98 -11.32 -2.36
CA LYS A 17 -10.57 -10.53 -1.29
C LYS A 17 -12.07 -10.75 -1.28
N ILE A 18 -12.62 -10.99 -0.10
CA ILE A 18 -14.07 -11.16 0.08
C ILE A 18 -14.53 -10.43 1.33
N ARG A 19 -15.57 -9.61 1.19
CA ARG A 19 -16.28 -9.03 2.34
C ARG A 19 -17.58 -9.77 2.54
N LEU A 20 -17.71 -10.44 3.67
CA LEU A 20 -18.84 -11.33 3.95
C LEU A 20 -19.33 -11.22 5.40
N LYS A 21 -20.55 -11.70 5.63
CA LYS A 21 -21.12 -11.97 6.95
C LYS A 21 -21.64 -13.41 6.97
N ASN A 22 -21.03 -14.24 7.81
CA ASN A 22 -21.39 -15.64 7.98
C ASN A 22 -22.49 -15.81 9.04
N ASN A 23 -23.70 -16.19 8.64
CA ASN A 23 -24.84 -16.40 9.55
C ASN A 23 -24.93 -17.85 10.04
N THR A 24 -23.83 -18.61 9.97
CA THR A 24 -23.76 -20.03 10.33
C THR A 24 -22.68 -20.28 11.39
N ASN A 25 -22.63 -21.49 11.94
CA ASN A 25 -21.56 -21.93 12.83
C ASN A 25 -20.30 -22.43 12.08
N ALA A 26 -20.27 -22.37 10.75
CA ALA A 26 -19.10 -22.78 9.98
C ALA A 26 -17.91 -21.86 10.27
N THR A 27 -16.72 -22.44 10.34
CA THR A 27 -15.46 -21.72 10.62
C THR A 27 -14.52 -21.67 9.43
N GLN A 28 -14.92 -22.26 8.30
CA GLN A 28 -14.11 -22.36 7.10
C GLN A 28 -14.97 -22.16 5.85
N ALA A 29 -14.37 -21.51 4.85
CA ALA A 29 -14.85 -21.44 3.48
C ALA A 29 -13.70 -21.85 2.54
N GLN A 30 -14.01 -22.19 1.30
CA GLN A 30 -13.03 -22.63 0.32
C GLN A 30 -13.23 -21.92 -1.01
N VAL A 31 -12.14 -21.47 -1.61
CA VAL A 31 -12.15 -20.89 -2.96
C VAL A 31 -11.37 -21.80 -3.90
N PHE A 32 -11.96 -22.11 -5.05
CA PHE A 32 -11.35 -22.89 -6.13
C PHE A 32 -11.13 -22.00 -7.34
N PHE A 33 -10.20 -22.40 -8.20
CA PHE A 33 -9.93 -21.73 -9.46
C PHE A 33 -9.72 -22.70 -10.63
N LYS A 34 -9.97 -22.18 -11.83
CA LYS A 34 -9.56 -22.76 -13.12
C LYS A 34 -8.65 -21.77 -13.85
N THR A 35 -7.79 -22.29 -14.71
CA THR A 35 -6.99 -21.49 -15.64
C THR A 35 -7.36 -21.85 -17.08
N ASP A 36 -6.87 -21.08 -18.05
CA ASP A 36 -7.02 -21.45 -19.46
C ASP A 36 -6.31 -22.76 -19.80
N ALA A 37 -5.18 -23.03 -19.14
CA ALA A 37 -4.40 -24.25 -19.32
C ALA A 37 -5.03 -25.48 -18.64
N ASP A 38 -5.78 -25.29 -17.55
CA ASP A 38 -6.44 -26.40 -16.84
C ASP A 38 -7.82 -25.97 -16.32
N SER A 39 -8.83 -26.48 -17.04
CA SER A 39 -10.24 -26.14 -16.90
C SER A 39 -11.05 -27.09 -15.98
N VAL A 40 -10.41 -27.80 -15.05
CA VAL A 40 -11.10 -28.67 -14.08
C VAL A 40 -11.00 -28.09 -12.66
N PHE A 41 -12.08 -27.97 -11.89
CA PHE A 41 -11.93 -27.65 -10.45
C PHE A 41 -11.44 -28.88 -9.68
N THR A 42 -10.36 -28.75 -8.91
CA THR A 42 -9.78 -29.82 -8.10
C THR A 42 -9.40 -29.29 -6.72
N GLU A 43 -9.30 -30.17 -5.71
CA GLU A 43 -8.82 -29.80 -4.37
C GLU A 43 -7.42 -29.17 -4.41
N ALA A 44 -6.55 -29.65 -5.29
CA ALA A 44 -5.21 -29.08 -5.49
C ALA A 44 -5.23 -27.64 -6.04
N LYS A 45 -6.33 -27.21 -6.67
CA LYS A 45 -6.56 -25.84 -7.17
C LYS A 45 -7.59 -25.11 -6.33
N SER A 46 -7.42 -25.22 -5.02
CA SER A 46 -8.26 -24.59 -4.03
C SER A 46 -7.46 -24.05 -2.85
N LYS A 47 -8.07 -23.15 -2.08
CA LYS A 47 -7.57 -22.72 -0.79
C LYS A 47 -8.73 -22.64 0.19
N THR A 48 -8.60 -23.37 1.28
CA THR A 48 -9.45 -23.20 2.46
C THR A 48 -8.95 -22.04 3.30
N PHE A 49 -9.87 -21.22 3.79
CA PHE A 49 -9.58 -20.08 4.64
C PHE A 49 -10.56 -20.01 5.81
N ALA A 50 -10.08 -19.51 6.94
CA ALA A 50 -10.88 -19.37 8.15
C ALA A 50 -11.87 -18.21 8.02
N ILE A 51 -13.08 -18.41 8.55
CA ILE A 51 -14.13 -17.40 8.68
C ILE A 51 -14.67 -17.39 10.12
N ALA A 52 -15.08 -16.23 10.61
CA ALA A 52 -15.75 -16.16 11.91
C ALA A 52 -17.16 -16.78 11.83
N PRO A 53 -17.58 -17.59 12.81
CA PRO A 53 -18.95 -18.09 12.90
C PRO A 53 -19.91 -17.03 13.47
N ASN A 54 -21.21 -17.13 13.16
CA ASN A 54 -22.31 -16.36 13.75
C ASN A 54 -22.08 -14.84 13.80
N MET A 55 -21.64 -14.26 12.68
CA MET A 55 -21.24 -12.86 12.60
C MET A 55 -22.46 -11.92 12.66
N THR A 56 -22.32 -10.80 13.39
CA THR A 56 -23.33 -9.72 13.45
C THR A 56 -23.04 -8.59 12.46
N SER A 57 -21.82 -8.50 11.91
CA SER A 57 -21.36 -7.48 10.96
C SER A 57 -20.56 -8.11 9.81
N TYR A 58 -20.30 -7.35 8.75
CA TYR A 58 -19.44 -7.78 7.64
C TYR A 58 -17.95 -7.67 8.02
N ALA A 59 -17.13 -8.61 7.58
CA ALA A 59 -15.67 -8.55 7.67
C ALA A 59 -15.01 -8.84 6.32
N ASP A 60 -13.84 -8.23 6.09
CA ASP A 60 -12.98 -8.51 4.94
C ASP A 60 -12.03 -9.67 5.23
N TYR A 61 -11.92 -10.60 4.28
CA TYR A 61 -10.99 -11.72 4.28
C TYR A 61 -10.11 -11.64 3.05
N VAL A 62 -8.83 -11.96 3.21
CA VAL A 62 -7.83 -11.96 2.14
C VAL A 62 -7.23 -13.36 2.04
N VAL A 63 -7.29 -13.95 0.85
CA VAL A 63 -6.77 -15.29 0.57
C VAL A 63 -5.69 -15.17 -0.49
N ASP A 64 -4.47 -15.58 -0.15
CA ASP A 64 -3.36 -15.63 -1.10
C ASP A 64 -3.38 -16.93 -1.90
N LEU A 65 -3.95 -16.86 -3.10
CA LEU A 65 -4.06 -17.98 -4.04
C LEU A 65 -2.73 -18.30 -4.73
N GLY A 66 -1.77 -17.37 -4.75
CA GLY A 66 -0.44 -17.65 -5.31
C GLY A 66 0.39 -18.61 -4.45
N THR A 67 -0.12 -18.99 -3.25
CA THR A 67 0.43 -20.11 -2.46
C THR A 67 -0.07 -21.47 -2.91
N VAL A 68 -1.07 -21.53 -3.80
CA VAL A 68 -1.66 -22.78 -4.30
C VAL A 68 -0.94 -23.22 -5.56
N SER A 69 -0.45 -24.45 -5.57
CA SER A 69 0.14 -25.07 -6.77
C SER A 69 -0.88 -25.05 -7.91
N GLY A 70 -0.53 -24.40 -9.02
CA GLY A 70 -1.40 -24.25 -10.19
C GLY A 70 -1.98 -22.85 -10.39
N TRP A 71 -1.88 -21.94 -9.42
CA TRP A 71 -2.23 -20.53 -9.63
C TRP A 71 -1.22 -19.88 -10.56
N SER A 72 -1.52 -19.87 -11.86
CA SER A 72 -0.59 -19.51 -12.94
C SER A 72 -1.34 -19.11 -14.20
N GLY A 73 -0.64 -18.42 -15.12
CA GLY A 73 -1.20 -18.00 -16.40
C GLY A 73 -2.44 -17.12 -16.27
N THR A 74 -3.43 -17.37 -17.12
CA THR A 74 -4.73 -16.68 -17.14
C THR A 74 -5.74 -17.45 -16.31
N ILE A 75 -6.34 -16.77 -15.33
CA ILE A 75 -7.41 -17.27 -14.48
C ILE A 75 -8.72 -17.20 -15.26
N LYS A 76 -9.35 -18.37 -15.42
CA LYS A 76 -10.52 -18.56 -16.27
C LYS A 76 -11.83 -18.45 -15.49
N GLN A 77 -11.87 -18.98 -14.26
CA GLN A 77 -13.08 -18.99 -13.44
C GLN A 77 -12.75 -19.22 -11.97
N LEU A 78 -13.58 -18.66 -11.08
CA LEU A 78 -13.53 -18.91 -9.64
C LEU A 78 -14.81 -19.61 -9.16
N ARG A 79 -14.68 -20.44 -8.13
CA ARG A 79 -15.80 -21.00 -7.37
C ARG A 79 -15.58 -20.76 -5.89
N LEU A 80 -16.60 -20.26 -5.20
CA LEU A 80 -16.62 -20.14 -3.74
C LEU A 80 -17.55 -21.20 -3.17
N ASP A 81 -17.02 -22.02 -2.28
CA ASP A 81 -17.74 -23.00 -1.49
C ASP A 81 -17.80 -22.48 -0.04
N PRO A 82 -18.90 -21.82 0.36
CA PRO A 82 -18.92 -20.96 1.53
C PRO A 82 -18.94 -21.72 2.86
N PHE A 83 -19.56 -22.90 2.91
CA PHE A 83 -19.66 -23.79 4.09
C PHE A 83 -20.35 -25.11 3.70
N ALA A 84 -20.18 -26.15 4.53
CA ALA A 84 -20.78 -27.48 4.31
C ALA A 84 -22.18 -27.69 4.94
N ASN A 85 -22.57 -26.83 5.88
CA ASN A 85 -23.82 -26.97 6.66
C ASN A 85 -24.99 -26.20 6.03
N THR A 86 -26.23 -26.49 6.45
CA THR A 86 -27.38 -25.64 6.08
C THR A 86 -27.27 -24.27 6.74
N GLY A 87 -27.46 -23.19 5.98
CA GLY A 87 -27.45 -21.83 6.50
C GLY A 87 -27.31 -20.78 5.41
N SER A 88 -26.96 -19.54 5.81
CA SER A 88 -26.79 -18.42 4.88
C SER A 88 -25.49 -17.66 5.13
N MET A 89 -24.95 -17.07 4.07
CA MET A 89 -23.86 -16.09 4.10
C MET A 89 -24.23 -14.94 3.20
N ASN A 90 -24.03 -13.72 3.68
CA ASN A 90 -24.15 -12.52 2.88
C ASN A 90 -22.77 -12.14 2.36
N ILE A 91 -22.68 -11.79 1.09
CA ILE A 91 -21.46 -11.28 0.46
C ILE A 91 -21.74 -9.87 0.00
N ASP A 92 -20.89 -8.94 0.42
CA ASP A 92 -20.92 -7.54 -0.02
C ASP A 92 -20.10 -7.38 -1.30
N ARG A 93 -18.85 -7.87 -1.30
CA ARG A 93 -17.96 -7.81 -2.46
C ARG A 93 -16.98 -8.97 -2.53
N ILE A 94 -16.59 -9.30 -3.76
CA ILE A 94 -15.44 -10.16 -4.08
C ILE A 94 -14.55 -9.39 -5.07
N SER A 95 -13.24 -9.40 -4.86
CA SER A 95 -12.27 -8.88 -5.83
C SER A 95 -10.99 -9.73 -5.88
N LEU A 96 -10.30 -9.69 -7.02
CA LEU A 96 -8.95 -10.23 -7.18
C LEU A 96 -8.00 -9.06 -7.38
N THR A 97 -6.91 -9.01 -6.61
CA THR A 97 -5.90 -7.94 -6.73
C THR A 97 -4.50 -8.53 -6.65
N ASN A 98 -3.52 -7.80 -7.18
CA ASN A 98 -2.11 -8.14 -7.04
C ASN A 98 -1.52 -7.73 -5.68
N THR A 99 -2.24 -6.95 -4.88
CA THR A 99 -1.88 -6.59 -3.50
C THR A 99 -2.83 -7.21 -2.48
N SER A 100 -2.34 -7.59 -1.31
CA SER A 100 -3.15 -8.24 -0.25
C SER A 100 -4.21 -7.34 0.39
N GLY A 101 -4.15 -6.03 0.14
CA GLY A 101 -4.93 -4.98 0.78
C GLY A 101 -4.20 -3.69 0.50
N GLY A 102 -4.91 -2.57 0.24
CA GLY A 102 -4.22 -1.30 0.13
C GLY A 102 -3.64 -0.98 1.51
N VAL A 103 -2.32 -0.87 1.62
CA VAL A 103 -1.71 -0.36 2.84
C VAL A 103 -2.21 1.06 3.01
N THR A 104 -2.92 1.32 4.10
CA THR A 104 -3.39 2.67 4.40
C THR A 104 -2.20 3.48 4.90
N VAL A 105 -1.76 4.43 4.09
CA VAL A 105 -0.79 5.46 4.48
C VAL A 105 -1.58 6.68 4.92
N ALA A 106 -1.55 6.99 6.22
CA ALA A 106 -2.20 8.18 6.75
C ALA A 106 -1.56 9.44 6.16
N ASN A 107 -2.39 10.41 5.75
CA ASN A 107 -1.91 11.69 5.21
C ASN A 107 -0.86 11.50 4.10
N ALA A 108 -1.13 10.59 3.16
CA ALA A 108 -0.22 10.21 2.05
C ALA A 108 0.18 11.39 1.14
N GLY A 109 -0.70 12.38 1.00
CA GLY A 109 -0.48 13.63 0.26
C GLY A 109 -0.05 14.81 1.14
N PHE A 110 0.22 14.59 2.44
CA PHE A 110 0.72 15.62 3.35
C PHE A 110 -0.15 16.89 3.50
N GLU A 111 -1.47 16.74 3.38
CA GLU A 111 -2.45 17.82 3.49
C GLU A 111 -2.72 18.30 4.93
N ALA A 112 -2.13 17.63 5.91
CA ALA A 112 -2.16 18.01 7.32
C ALA A 112 -0.73 18.10 7.92
N PRO A 113 -0.46 19.07 8.81
CA PRO A 113 -1.34 20.18 9.16
C PRO A 113 -1.48 21.16 7.99
N VAL A 114 -2.63 21.81 7.88
CA VAL A 114 -2.81 22.89 6.89
C VAL A 114 -1.89 24.05 7.27
N THR A 115 -1.06 24.49 6.33
CA THR A 115 -0.19 25.66 6.48
C THR A 115 -0.45 26.70 5.39
N ALA A 116 -0.25 27.97 5.69
CA ALA A 116 -0.35 29.05 4.70
C ALA A 116 0.93 29.19 3.85
N ASN A 117 2.07 28.72 4.37
CA ASN A 117 3.39 28.83 3.73
C ASN A 117 4.14 27.50 3.92
N TYR A 118 4.93 27.36 4.98
CA TYR A 118 5.53 26.11 5.41
C TYR A 118 5.53 26.01 6.94
N THR A 119 5.55 24.79 7.45
CA THR A 119 5.59 24.49 8.88
C THR A 119 6.66 23.42 9.12
N TYR A 120 7.67 23.77 9.92
CA TYR A 120 8.68 22.82 10.39
C TYR A 120 8.12 21.94 11.51
N GLY A 121 8.65 20.72 11.61
CA GLY A 121 8.52 19.88 12.79
C GLY A 121 9.26 20.47 14.00
N PRO A 122 9.00 19.93 15.21
CA PRO A 122 8.28 18.69 15.45
C PRO A 122 6.76 18.84 15.31
N ILE A 123 6.16 18.02 14.45
CA ILE A 123 4.71 17.95 14.22
C ILE A 123 4.30 16.49 13.99
N SER A 124 3.05 16.14 14.35
CA SER A 124 2.46 14.84 14.10
C SER A 124 1.12 14.99 13.40
N SER A 125 1.02 14.53 12.16
CA SER A 125 -0.20 14.61 11.34
C SER A 125 -0.18 13.47 10.32
N GLY A 126 -0.49 12.25 10.77
CA GLY A 126 -0.30 11.02 10.00
C GLY A 126 1.17 10.58 9.92
N TRP A 127 2.09 11.52 9.75
CA TRP A 127 3.53 11.33 9.85
C TRP A 127 4.08 12.09 11.06
N THR A 128 5.14 11.57 11.67
CA THR A 128 5.92 12.27 12.69
C THR A 128 7.13 12.90 12.03
N PHE A 129 7.17 14.24 12.04
CA PHE A 129 8.26 15.03 11.48
C PHE A 129 9.20 15.48 12.59
N ALA A 130 10.51 15.34 12.38
CA ALA A 130 11.53 15.90 13.25
C ALA A 130 11.80 17.39 12.90
N ASN A 131 12.73 18.03 13.62
CA ASN A 131 13.28 19.32 13.19
C ASN A 131 13.83 19.21 11.76
N TYR A 132 13.74 20.29 10.97
CA TYR A 132 14.20 20.35 9.57
C TYR A 132 13.46 19.44 8.57
N THR A 133 12.37 18.80 8.99
CA THR A 133 11.35 18.26 8.09
C THR A 133 10.01 18.93 8.38
N GLY A 134 9.02 18.78 7.51
CA GLY A 134 7.73 19.39 7.73
C GLY A 134 6.84 19.37 6.50
N VAL A 135 5.86 20.28 6.48
CA VAL A 135 4.89 20.43 5.39
C VAL A 135 5.02 21.83 4.79
N GLN A 136 4.95 21.94 3.46
CA GLN A 136 4.88 23.20 2.73
C GLN A 136 3.63 23.22 1.84
N ARG A 137 3.15 24.42 1.50
CA ARG A 137 2.01 24.64 0.60
C ARG A 137 2.46 25.16 -0.76
N ASN A 138 1.73 24.79 -1.82
CA ASN A 138 1.87 25.39 -3.14
C ASN A 138 1.92 26.93 -3.07
N GLY A 139 2.96 27.50 -3.71
CA GLY A 139 3.22 28.94 -3.69
C GLY A 139 3.93 29.44 -2.44
N SER A 140 4.44 28.55 -1.58
CA SER A 140 5.31 28.91 -0.46
C SER A 140 6.63 29.54 -0.91
N ASP A 141 7.36 30.15 0.04
CA ASP A 141 8.71 30.69 -0.22
C ASP A 141 9.73 29.60 -0.63
N PHE A 142 9.38 28.32 -0.47
CA PHE A 142 10.20 27.20 -0.95
C PHE A 142 10.07 26.97 -2.47
N GLY A 143 9.12 27.63 -3.14
CA GLY A 143 9.13 27.78 -4.60
C GLY A 143 8.99 26.49 -5.41
N THR A 144 8.37 25.45 -4.85
CA THR A 144 8.11 24.20 -5.60
C THR A 144 6.95 24.35 -6.59
N GLN A 145 6.94 23.53 -7.65
CA GLN A 145 5.75 23.35 -8.49
C GLN A 145 4.59 22.77 -7.67
N SER A 146 3.36 22.93 -8.20
CA SER A 146 2.13 22.45 -7.55
C SER A 146 2.23 20.97 -7.15
N ALA A 147 1.85 20.69 -5.91
CA ALA A 147 1.73 19.36 -5.34
C ALA A 147 0.93 18.42 -6.28
N PRO A 148 1.44 17.21 -6.55
CA PRO A 148 0.73 16.20 -7.33
C PRO A 148 -0.58 15.69 -6.74
N ASP A 149 -0.71 15.69 -5.42
CA ASP A 149 -1.93 15.44 -4.65
C ASP A 149 -2.23 16.69 -3.80
N GLY A 150 -3.49 17.12 -3.78
CA GLY A 150 -3.91 18.30 -3.04
C GLY A 150 -3.12 19.58 -3.34
N VAL A 151 -2.68 20.26 -2.28
CA VAL A 151 -2.02 21.58 -2.33
C VAL A 151 -0.78 21.69 -1.43
N GLN A 152 -0.37 20.62 -0.77
CA GLN A 152 0.77 20.59 0.14
C GLN A 152 1.68 19.40 -0.14
N THR A 153 2.92 19.47 0.35
CA THR A 153 3.87 18.35 0.28
C THR A 153 4.66 18.28 1.57
N ALA A 154 5.20 17.10 1.88
CA ALA A 154 6.29 17.02 2.84
C ALA A 154 7.55 17.68 2.27
N PHE A 155 8.45 18.11 3.15
CA PHE A 155 9.81 18.48 2.80
C PHE A 155 10.83 17.86 3.75
N ILE A 156 12.04 17.64 3.23
CA ILE A 156 13.20 17.12 3.95
C ILE A 156 14.38 18.09 3.74
N GLN A 157 14.99 18.55 4.82
CA GLN A 157 16.29 19.24 4.82
C GLN A 157 17.31 18.53 5.69
N HIS A 158 18.59 18.83 5.47
CA HIS A 158 19.72 18.27 6.22
C HIS A 158 19.66 16.73 6.28
N ASP A 159 20.16 16.13 7.36
CA ASP A 159 20.06 14.69 7.63
C ASP A 159 18.81 14.31 8.45
N ALA A 160 17.81 15.20 8.48
CA ALA A 160 16.60 15.02 9.25
C ALA A 160 15.62 14.03 8.63
N ALA A 161 14.61 13.61 9.39
CA ALA A 161 13.70 12.55 8.99
C ALA A 161 12.24 12.85 9.33
N PHE A 162 11.36 12.16 8.62
CA PHE A 162 9.97 11.95 9.02
C PHE A 162 9.57 10.49 8.78
N GLU A 163 8.63 9.99 9.59
CA GLU A 163 8.26 8.58 9.60
C GLU A 163 6.80 8.32 9.96
N GLN A 164 6.31 7.15 9.56
CA GLN A 164 4.97 6.67 9.88
C GLN A 164 4.98 5.16 10.11
N SER A 165 4.22 4.73 11.11
CA SER A 165 3.88 3.33 11.30
C SER A 165 2.72 2.92 10.41
N VAL A 166 2.90 1.86 9.61
CA VAL A 166 1.90 1.27 8.72
C VAL A 166 1.65 -0.19 9.10
N SER A 167 0.41 -0.64 8.96
CA SER A 167 0.06 -2.06 9.14
C SER A 167 0.22 -2.79 7.82
N LEU A 168 1.15 -3.72 7.75
CA LEU A 168 1.44 -4.54 6.58
C LEU A 168 1.00 -5.99 6.81
N SER A 169 0.60 -6.64 5.73
CA SER A 169 0.50 -8.09 5.69
C SER A 169 1.89 -8.70 5.43
N ALA A 170 2.04 -9.98 5.75
CA ALA A 170 3.25 -10.70 5.38
C ALA A 170 3.36 -10.79 3.84
N GLY A 171 4.51 -10.45 3.26
CA GLY A 171 4.69 -10.46 1.81
C GLY A 171 5.76 -9.51 1.31
N MET A 172 5.92 -9.46 -0.01
CA MET A 172 6.76 -8.48 -0.69
C MET A 172 5.97 -7.19 -0.89
N HIS A 173 6.61 -6.05 -0.58
CA HIS A 173 6.04 -4.72 -0.75
C HIS A 173 7.01 -3.75 -1.44
N THR A 174 6.50 -2.66 -2.02
CA THR A 174 7.27 -1.48 -2.44
C THR A 174 6.71 -0.20 -1.81
N VAL A 175 7.54 0.85 -1.70
CA VAL A 175 7.06 2.21 -1.41
C VAL A 175 7.19 3.06 -2.67
N GLY A 176 6.07 3.56 -3.17
CA GLY A 176 6.00 4.52 -4.26
C GLY A 176 5.71 5.93 -3.73
N PHE A 177 6.29 6.95 -4.36
CA PHE A 177 6.06 8.35 -4.03
C PHE A 177 6.43 9.26 -5.22
N LYS A 178 6.07 10.53 -5.14
CA LYS A 178 6.54 11.57 -6.06
C LYS A 178 7.49 12.51 -5.34
N ALA A 179 8.56 12.94 -5.99
CA ALA A 179 9.50 13.88 -5.40
C ALA A 179 10.05 14.92 -6.39
N ALA A 180 10.36 16.10 -5.86
CA ALA A 180 10.96 17.23 -6.55
C ALA A 180 12.04 17.88 -5.68
N MET A 181 12.86 18.76 -6.26
CA MET A 181 13.85 19.55 -5.53
C MET A 181 13.45 21.02 -5.45
N ARG A 182 13.92 21.71 -4.42
CA ARG A 182 13.89 23.17 -4.36
C ARG A 182 14.91 23.77 -5.32
N THR A 183 14.48 24.70 -6.17
CA THR A 183 15.32 25.35 -7.19
C THR A 183 15.71 26.77 -6.84
N ASN A 184 14.96 27.45 -5.97
CA ASN A 184 15.18 28.86 -5.64
C ASN A 184 16.18 29.11 -4.50
N PHE A 185 16.65 28.06 -3.81
CA PHE A 185 17.65 28.15 -2.75
C PHE A 185 18.31 26.79 -2.49
N GLY A 186 19.55 26.81 -2.02
CA GLY A 186 20.30 25.62 -1.65
C GLY A 186 20.79 24.84 -2.87
N GLY A 187 21.03 23.55 -2.67
CA GLY A 187 21.41 22.59 -3.68
C GLY A 187 20.54 21.34 -3.62
N ARG A 188 21.02 20.26 -4.24
CA ARG A 188 20.25 19.02 -4.37
C ARG A 188 20.21 18.24 -3.07
N GLN A 189 19.01 17.99 -2.56
CA GLN A 189 18.81 17.11 -1.42
C GLN A 189 18.73 15.66 -1.88
N THR A 190 19.58 14.81 -1.32
CA THR A 190 19.47 13.35 -1.43
C THR A 190 18.84 12.82 -0.15
N PHE A 191 17.99 11.81 -0.24
CA PHE A 191 17.39 11.16 0.91
C PHE A 191 17.30 9.64 0.73
N ASP A 192 17.33 8.95 1.84
CA ASP A 192 17.16 7.50 1.94
C ASP A 192 15.73 7.19 2.41
N VAL A 193 15.19 6.05 1.95
CA VAL A 193 13.95 5.48 2.46
C VAL A 193 14.26 4.18 3.20
N TYR A 194 13.69 4.03 4.40
CA TYR A 194 13.88 2.88 5.28
C TYR A 194 12.55 2.16 5.53
N PHE A 195 12.63 0.84 5.59
CA PHE A 195 11.65 -0.05 6.19
C PHE A 195 12.22 -0.55 7.51
N ASP A 196 11.57 -0.18 8.62
CA ASP A 196 12.11 -0.28 9.97
C ASP A 196 13.53 0.33 10.03
N ASN A 197 14.56 -0.49 10.24
CA ASN A 197 15.96 -0.07 10.27
C ASN A 197 16.72 -0.37 8.98
N ARG A 198 16.07 -0.97 7.98
CA ARG A 198 16.70 -1.37 6.72
C ARG A 198 16.48 -0.33 5.64
N LYS A 199 17.56 0.18 5.06
CA LYS A 199 17.47 1.01 3.86
C LYS A 199 16.93 0.23 2.66
N ILE A 200 15.88 0.75 2.03
CA ILE A 200 15.21 0.17 0.85
C ILE A 200 15.35 1.05 -0.41
N GLY A 201 15.93 2.24 -0.29
CA GLY A 201 16.28 3.07 -1.45
C GLY A 201 17.06 4.33 -1.07
N THR A 202 17.72 4.94 -2.07
CA THR A 202 18.36 6.25 -2.01
C THR A 202 17.90 7.04 -3.23
N PHE A 203 17.42 8.26 -3.01
CA PHE A 203 16.75 9.07 -4.02
C PHE A 203 17.27 10.49 -3.99
N SER A 204 17.32 11.10 -5.16
CA SER A 204 17.83 12.46 -5.33
C SER A 204 17.01 13.08 -6.45
N PRO A 205 15.90 13.78 -6.18
CA PRO A 205 15.19 14.52 -7.23
C PRO A 205 16.11 15.61 -7.80
N SER A 206 16.05 15.87 -9.11
CA SER A 206 16.95 16.80 -9.80
C SER A 206 16.25 17.99 -10.45
N THR A 207 14.93 18.08 -10.32
CA THR A 207 14.10 19.11 -10.94
C THR A 207 13.02 19.57 -9.98
N GLU A 208 12.49 20.78 -10.20
CA GLU A 208 11.30 21.29 -9.51
C GLU A 208 10.00 20.58 -9.92
N THR A 209 10.01 19.87 -11.05
CA THR A 209 8.90 19.01 -11.47
C THR A 209 8.95 17.69 -10.72
N PHE A 210 7.79 17.26 -10.19
CA PHE A 210 7.63 16.00 -9.50
C PHE A 210 7.81 14.81 -10.44
N ALA A 211 8.79 13.97 -10.13
CA ALA A 211 8.99 12.68 -10.77
C ALA A 211 8.50 11.54 -9.87
N VAL A 212 8.09 10.42 -10.47
CA VAL A 212 7.69 9.21 -9.76
C VAL A 212 8.92 8.41 -9.38
N PHE A 213 8.96 7.94 -8.13
CA PHE A 213 10.01 7.09 -7.58
C PHE A 213 9.40 5.88 -6.89
N GLU A 214 10.15 4.79 -6.87
CA GLU A 214 9.79 3.55 -6.17
C GLU A 214 11.02 2.95 -5.49
N THR A 215 10.85 2.39 -4.31
CA THR A 215 11.90 1.67 -3.59
C THR A 215 12.19 0.31 -4.19
N ARG A 216 13.31 -0.28 -3.78
CA ARG A 216 13.50 -1.73 -3.97
C ARG A 216 12.39 -2.47 -3.20
N ALA A 217 11.94 -3.58 -3.73
CA ALA A 217 10.98 -4.42 -3.04
C ALA A 217 11.59 -4.97 -1.73
N PHE A 218 10.78 -5.04 -0.67
CA PHE A 218 11.17 -5.52 0.65
C PHE A 218 10.15 -6.52 1.17
N TYR A 219 10.61 -7.50 1.95
CA TYR A 219 9.71 -8.44 2.61
C TYR A 219 9.31 -7.91 3.98
N ALA A 220 8.01 -7.84 4.25
CA ALA A 220 7.45 -7.52 5.55
C ALA A 220 6.86 -8.78 6.19
N THR A 221 6.94 -8.86 7.52
CA THR A 221 6.07 -9.74 8.30
C THR A 221 4.68 -9.11 8.45
N ALA A 222 3.68 -9.89 8.87
CA ALA A 222 2.39 -9.30 9.21
C ALA A 222 2.50 -8.51 10.51
N GLY A 223 2.03 -7.28 10.53
CA GLY A 223 2.06 -6.42 11.71
C GLY A 223 2.33 -4.96 11.39
N THR A 224 2.60 -4.18 12.44
CA THR A 224 2.95 -2.77 12.32
C THR A 224 4.44 -2.62 12.05
N HIS A 225 4.79 -1.85 11.03
CA HIS A 225 6.15 -1.56 10.59
C HIS A 225 6.32 -0.07 10.34
N VAL A 226 7.56 0.43 10.33
CA VAL A 226 7.85 1.85 10.10
C VAL A 226 8.36 2.10 8.69
N ILE A 227 7.79 3.09 8.00
CA ILE A 227 8.36 3.69 6.80
C ILE A 227 8.95 5.05 7.16
N LYS A 228 10.20 5.29 6.78
CA LYS A 228 10.94 6.51 7.13
C LYS A 228 11.66 7.10 5.93
N PHE A 229 11.48 8.40 5.74
CA PHE A 229 12.24 9.20 4.79
C PHE A 229 13.27 10.01 5.56
N LYS A 230 14.55 9.88 5.22
CA LYS A 230 15.65 10.54 5.93
C LYS A 230 16.60 11.22 4.96
N GLY A 231 16.85 12.50 5.16
CA GLY A 231 17.84 13.25 4.41
C GLY A 231 19.25 12.65 4.54
N ALA A 232 20.01 12.72 3.45
CA ALA A 232 21.37 12.20 3.34
C ALA A 232 22.37 13.31 2.96
N THR A 233 21.91 14.54 2.72
CA THR A 233 22.78 15.70 2.48
C THR A 233 22.71 16.63 3.68
N THR A 234 23.87 17.01 4.24
CA THR A 234 23.93 17.76 5.51
C THR A 234 23.73 19.28 5.36
N GLY A 235 23.83 19.81 4.14
CA GLY A 235 23.59 21.22 3.84
C GLY A 235 22.09 21.59 3.85
N ASP A 236 21.80 22.89 3.82
CA ASP A 236 20.44 23.40 3.67
C ASP A 236 19.97 23.22 2.22
N ASN A 237 19.51 22.00 1.94
CA ASN A 237 18.99 21.54 0.67
C ASN A 237 17.62 20.93 0.93
N THR A 238 16.64 21.19 0.06
CA THR A 238 15.27 20.73 0.28
C THR A 238 14.84 19.76 -0.82
N ALA A 239 14.32 18.59 -0.43
CA ALA A 239 13.54 17.72 -1.29
C ALA A 239 12.07 17.75 -0.85
N PHE A 240 11.16 17.74 -1.82
CA PHE A 240 9.72 17.63 -1.59
C PHE A 240 9.27 16.19 -1.86
N VAL A 241 8.34 15.70 -1.05
CA VAL A 241 7.76 14.35 -1.19
C VAL A 241 6.24 14.46 -1.14
N ASP A 242 5.57 13.73 -2.03
CA ASP A 242 4.12 13.70 -2.12
C ASP A 242 3.59 12.34 -2.64
N SER A 243 2.28 12.10 -2.49
CA SER A 243 1.57 10.93 -3.02
C SER A 243 2.17 9.57 -2.57
N VAL A 244 2.45 9.40 -1.28
CA VAL A 244 3.09 8.17 -0.76
C VAL A 244 2.12 6.99 -0.77
N ALA A 245 2.55 5.86 -1.34
CA ALA A 245 1.81 4.61 -1.34
C ALA A 245 2.72 3.43 -0.98
N VAL A 246 2.16 2.42 -0.30
CA VAL A 246 2.81 1.13 -0.07
C VAL A 246 1.95 0.05 -0.72
N GLN A 247 2.59 -0.85 -1.49
CA GLN A 247 1.92 -1.82 -2.38
C GLN A 247 2.35 -3.24 -2.07
#